data_AF-A0A5S9MA06-F1
#
_entry.id   AF-A0A5S9MA06-F1
#
_cell.length_a   1.000
_cell.length_b   1.000
_cell.length_c   1.000
_cell.angle_alpha   90.00
_cell.angle_beta   90.00
_cell.angle_gamma   90.00
#
_symmetry.space_group_name_H-M   'P 1'
#
loop_
_entity.id
_entity.type
_entity.pdbx_description
1 polymer ?
#
loop_
_entity_poly.entity_id
_entity_poly.type
_entity_poly.pdbx_seq_one_letter_code
_entity_poly.pdbx_strand_id
1 'polypeptide(L)'
;MINSTGALALKEVPKKLVVIGGGYIGTELGTAYANFGTEVVILEGGDEILPGFEKQMSSLVKRNLKKKKGNVEIHTNALAKRR
;
A
#
# COMPACT_ATOMS: atom_id res chain seq x y z
N MET A 1 -12.55 -9.32 -2.15
CA MET A 1 -11.40 -8.89 -1.32
C MET A 1 -10.61 -10.12 -0.94
N ILE A 2 -9.28 -10.04 -0.96
CA ILE A 2 -8.36 -11.10 -0.52
C ILE A 2 -7.54 -10.57 0.65
N ASN A 3 -7.04 -11.46 1.50
CA ASN A 3 -6.06 -11.11 2.54
C ASN A 3 -4.63 -11.33 2.02
N SER A 4 -3.63 -11.11 2.88
CA SER A 4 -2.21 -11.27 2.53
C SER A 4 -1.85 -12.67 2.03
N THR A 5 -2.43 -13.72 2.61
CA THR A 5 -2.26 -15.10 2.13
C THR A 5 -2.77 -15.26 0.70
N GLY A 6 -3.96 -14.73 0.41
CA GLY A 6 -4.53 -14.75 -0.93
C GLY A 6 -3.71 -13.94 -1.93
N ALA A 7 -3.17 -12.78 -1.52
CA ALA A 7 -2.29 -11.98 -2.36
C ALA A 7 -1.03 -12.78 -2.75
N LEU A 8 -0.33 -13.38 -1.78
CA LEU A 8 0.87 -14.18 -2.02
C LEU A 8 0.63 -15.41 -2.93
N ALA A 9 -0.62 -15.87 -3.05
CA ALA A 9 -0.99 -17.03 -3.87
C ALA A 9 -1.50 -16.66 -5.28
N LEU A 10 -1.47 -15.39 -5.68
CA LEU A 10 -1.88 -14.98 -7.02
C LEU A 10 -0.97 -15.61 -8.09
N LYS A 11 -1.58 -16.26 -9.08
CA LYS A 11 -0.87 -16.92 -10.19
C LYS A 11 -0.34 -15.95 -11.25
N GLU A 12 -0.88 -14.74 -11.28
CA GLU A 12 -0.55 -13.69 -12.23
C GLU A 12 -0.37 -12.36 -11.51
N VAL A 13 0.44 -11.48 -12.10
CA VAL A 13 0.64 -10.12 -11.59
C VAL A 13 -0.56 -9.27 -12.04
N PRO A 14 -1.36 -8.73 -11.11
CA PRO A 14 -2.50 -7.91 -11.49
C PRO A 14 -2.04 -6.59 -12.10
N LYS A 15 -2.80 -6.05 -13.06
CA LYS A 15 -2.53 -4.71 -13.62
C LYS A 15 -2.75 -3.60 -12.59
N LYS A 16 -3.76 -3.76 -11.73
CA LYS A 16 -4.12 -2.80 -10.68
C LYS A 16 -4.41 -3.51 -9.36
N LEU A 17 -3.99 -2.92 -8.25
CA LEU A 17 -4.19 -3.46 -6.91
C LEU A 17 -4.54 -2.34 -5.93
N VAL A 18 -5.66 -2.50 -5.22
CA VAL A 18 -6.02 -1.64 -4.09
C VAL A 18 -5.69 -2.37 -2.80
N VAL A 19 -4.86 -1.74 -1.97
CA VAL A 19 -4.48 -2.20 -0.64
C VAL A 19 -5.25 -1.40 0.40
N ILE A 20 -6.04 -2.08 1.23
CA ILE A 20 -6.78 -1.47 2.34
C ILE A 20 -5.96 -1.68 3.61
N GLY A 21 -5.49 -0.59 4.20
CA GLY A 21 -4.57 -0.55 5.33
C GLY A 21 -3.12 -0.32 4.90
N GLY A 22 -2.52 0.76 5.40
CA GLY A 22 -1.12 1.17 5.19
C GLY A 22 -0.16 0.65 6.27
N GLY A 23 -0.50 -0.45 6.95
CA GLY A 23 0.43 -1.16 7.85
C GLY A 23 1.60 -1.81 7.10
N TYR A 24 2.53 -2.45 7.83
CA TYR A 24 3.73 -3.03 7.22
C TYR A 24 3.42 -4.09 6.15
N ILE A 25 2.47 -5.00 6.40
CA ILE A 25 2.07 -6.03 5.43
C ILE A 25 1.55 -5.41 4.13
N GLY A 26 0.60 -4.47 4.22
CA GLY A 26 0.01 -3.81 3.06
C GLY A 26 1.05 -2.99 2.28
N THR A 27 1.93 -2.31 2.99
CA THR A 27 3.01 -1.52 2.39
C THR A 27 4.05 -2.41 1.69
N GLU A 28 4.45 -3.53 2.29
CA GLU A 28 5.41 -4.47 1.71
C GLU A 28 4.86 -5.16 0.47
N LEU A 29 3.66 -5.74 0.56
CA LEU A 29 3.03 -6.40 -0.59
C LEU A 29 2.70 -5.40 -1.69
N GLY A 30 2.18 -4.22 -1.35
CA GLY A 30 1.94 -3.15 -2.31
C GLY A 30 3.24 -2.72 -3.01
N THR A 31 4.34 -2.62 -2.28
CA THR A 31 5.66 -2.32 -2.89
C THR A 31 6.12 -3.44 -3.81
N ALA A 32 5.96 -4.70 -3.42
CA ALA A 32 6.34 -5.85 -4.22
C ALA A 32 5.56 -5.88 -5.56
N TYR A 33 4.24 -5.72 -5.52
CA TYR A 33 3.43 -5.65 -6.74
C TYR A 33 3.78 -4.44 -7.61
N ALA A 34 4.03 -3.28 -7.01
CA ALA A 34 4.48 -2.11 -7.76
C ALA A 34 5.82 -2.33 -8.47
N ASN A 35 6.73 -3.13 -7.89
CA ASN A 35 7.98 -3.53 -8.53
C ASN A 35 7.76 -4.47 -9.72
N PHE A 36 6.68 -5.25 -9.70
CA PHE A 36 6.27 -6.11 -10.82
C PHE A 36 5.45 -5.36 -11.87
N GLY A 37 5.25 -4.05 -11.72
CA GLY A 37 4.55 -3.19 -12.69
C GLY A 37 3.05 -3.03 -12.44
N THR A 38 2.53 -3.53 -11.31
CA THR A 38 1.16 -3.25 -10.89
C THR A 38 0.99 -1.77 -10.52
N GLU A 39 -0.11 -1.15 -10.95
CA GLU A 39 -0.56 0.12 -10.40
C GLU A 39 -1.20 -0.11 -9.02
N VAL A 40 -0.59 0.40 -7.97
CA VAL A 40 -1.00 0.17 -6.58
C VAL A 40 -1.59 1.42 -5.96
N VAL A 41 -2.74 1.28 -5.31
CA VAL A 41 -3.34 2.33 -4.48
C VAL A 41 -3.42 1.83 -3.05
N ILE A 42 -2.79 2.53 -2.11
CA ILE A 42 -2.84 2.24 -0.67
C ILE A 42 -3.82 3.21 -0.02
N LEU A 43 -4.83 2.67 0.66
CA LEU A 43 -5.80 3.42 1.44
C LEU A 43 -5.53 3.21 2.93
N GLU A 44 -5.16 4.26 3.64
CA GLU A 44 -4.89 4.26 5.08
C GLU A 44 -5.94 5.11 5.80
N GLY A 45 -6.50 4.58 6.89
CA GLY A 45 -7.52 5.26 7.68
C GLY A 45 -6.94 6.35 8.60
N GLY A 46 -5.70 6.18 9.05
CA GLY A 46 -4.94 7.17 9.81
C GLY A 46 -4.37 8.29 8.95
N ASP A 47 -3.66 9.21 9.59
CA ASP A 47 -2.99 10.35 8.95
C ASP A 47 -1.71 9.95 8.21
N GLU A 48 -1.14 8.80 8.53
CA GLU A 48 0.13 8.30 8.01
C GLU A 48 0.18 6.77 7.88
N ILE A 49 0.91 6.29 6.86
CA ILE A 49 1.23 4.85 6.72
C ILE A 49 2.28 4.41 7.74
N LEU A 50 2.35 3.09 7.96
CA LEU A 50 3.21 2.47 8.98
C LEU A 50 2.96 3.08 10.37
N PRO A 51 1.70 3.12 10.85
CA PRO A 51 1.40 3.61 12.18
C PRO A 51 2.14 2.74 13.22
N GLY A 52 2.70 3.40 14.24
CA GLY A 52 3.49 2.74 15.28
C GLY A 52 5.01 2.70 15.02
N PHE A 53 5.47 3.08 13.83
CA PHE A 53 6.89 3.30 13.55
C PHE A 53 7.29 4.76 13.79
N GLU A 54 8.57 5.00 14.07
CA GLU A 54 9.09 6.36 14.16
C GLU A 54 8.96 7.11 12.83
N LYS A 55 8.61 8.40 12.90
CA LYS A 55 8.36 9.25 11.72
C LYS A 55 9.55 9.30 10.76
N GLN A 56 10.78 9.21 11.25
CA GLN A 56 11.97 9.21 10.40
C GLN A 56 12.01 7.95 9.52
N MET A 57 11.70 6.79 10.08
CA MET A 57 11.63 5.52 9.35
C MET A 57 10.49 5.51 8.34
N SER A 58 9.28 5.89 8.77
CA SER A 58 8.10 5.94 7.88
C SER A 58 8.33 6.91 6.71
N SER A 59 9.01 8.04 6.96
CA SER A 59 9.33 9.05 5.95
C SER A 59 10.29 8.55 4.87
N LEU A 60 11.25 7.70 5.21
CA LEU A 60 12.13 7.06 4.23
C LEU A 60 11.33 6.15 3.29
N VAL A 61 10.42 5.34 3.84
CA VAL A 61 9.55 4.46 3.04
C VAL A 61 8.63 5.29 2.14
N LYS A 62 7.91 6.29 2.69
CA LYS A 62 7.06 7.21 1.92
C LYS A 62 7.84 7.88 0.79
N ARG A 63 9.07 8.34 1.04
CA ARG A 63 9.92 8.97 0.01
C ARG A 63 10.29 7.99 -1.09
N ASN A 64 10.61 6.74 -0.75
CA ASN A 64 10.94 5.71 -1.74
C ASN A 64 9.73 5.28 -2.56
N LEU A 65 8.55 5.14 -1.94
CA LEU A 65 7.29 4.90 -2.64
C LEU A 65 6.95 6.05 -3.59
N LYS A 66 7.08 7.30 -3.14
CA LYS A 66 6.89 8.49 -3.99
C LYS A 66 7.88 8.58 -5.14
N LYS A 67 9.09 8.02 -5.04
CA LYS A 67 10.04 7.98 -6.16
C LYS A 67 9.59 7.02 -7.27
N LYS A 68 8.77 6.02 -6.95
CA LYS A 68 8.12 5.12 -7.93
C LYS A 68 6.90 5.79 -8.59
N LYS A 69 6.99 7.11 -8.87
CA LYS A 69 5.89 7.93 -9.40
C LYS A 69 5.21 7.23 -10.57
N GLY A 70 3.88 7.06 -10.50
CA GLY A 70 3.06 6.40 -11.51
C GLY A 70 2.60 4.99 -11.14
N ASN A 71 3.31 4.30 -10.24
CA ASN A 71 2.96 2.91 -9.86
C ASN A 71 2.42 2.77 -8.44
N VAL A 72 2.60 3.78 -7.57
CA VAL A 72 2.06 3.75 -6.20
C VAL A 72 1.42 5.08 -5.83
N GLU A 73 0.15 5.04 -5.46
CA GLU A 73 -0.61 6.12 -4.86
C GLU A 73 -0.95 5.80 -3.40
N ILE A 74 -0.95 6.81 -2.54
CA ILE A 74 -1.23 6.65 -1.10
C ILE A 74 -2.25 7.71 -0.70
N HIS A 75 -3.40 7.26 -0.20
CA HIS A 75 -4.43 8.11 0.39
C HIS A 75 -4.51 7.84 1.89
N THR A 76 -4.26 8.86 2.68
CA THR A 76 -4.47 8.84 4.13
C THR A 76 -5.83 9.43 4.48
N ASN A 77 -6.30 9.22 5.71
CA ASN A 77 -7.64 9.59 6.16
C ASN A 77 -8.77 8.95 5.31
N ALA A 78 -8.49 7.79 4.71
CA ALA A 78 -9.42 7.05 3.86
C ALA A 78 -10.33 6.16 4.72
N LEU A 79 -11.39 6.75 5.29
CA LEU A 79 -12.35 6.04 6.13
C LEU A 79 -13.56 5.54 5.33
N ALA A 80 -13.96 4.30 5.59
CA ALA A 80 -15.17 3.73 5.00
C ALA A 80 -16.42 4.42 5.56
N LYS A 81 -17.25 4.98 4.67
CA LYS A 81 -18.55 5.56 5.04
C LYS A 81 -19.64 4.49 4.95
N ARG A 82 -20.40 4.28 6.02
CA ARG A 82 -21.66 3.49 5.94
C ARG A 82 -22.71 4.35 5.23
N ARG A 83 -23.44 3.73 4.31
CA ARG A 83 -24.64 4.30 3.72
C ARG A 83 -25.80 4.23 4.71
#